data_AF-A0A1A8ET63-F1
#
_entry.id   AF-A0A1A8ET63-F1
#
_cell.length_a   1.000
_cell.length_b   1.000
_cell.length_c   1.000
_cell.angle_alpha   90.00
_cell.angle_beta   90.00
_cell.angle_gamma   90.00
#
_symmetry.space_group_name_H-M   'P 1'
#
loop_
_entity.id
_entity.type
_entity.pdbx_description
1 polymer ?
#
loop_
_entity_poly.entity_id
_entity_poly.type
_entity_poly.pdbx_seq_one_letter_code
_entity_poly.pdbx_strand_id
1 'polypeptide(L)'
;MSSCFVPNGASLEDCHSNIFCLADLTGIKWRRFVWQGPTSSPILFPVTEEDPILCSFSRCLAADVLSVWRRHHTPGRRELWLFWWGDDPSFAELIHNELSSEEDGEWESGLSYECRTLLFKAIHNLLERCLMNRGFVRVGKWFVKPYQKEEKIINKSEHLSCSFTFFVHGDSNVCTSVEIAQHQPLQRLGEEHPSLAQQSSSPLQVILSPYGLNGTLTGQTFKMSDHPTQKLIEEWRQFYPICLNPKESQEDKLEDTDWEDDSLAAVEVLVGKAS
;
A
#
# COMPACT_ATOMS: atom_id res chain seq x y z
N MET A 1 -3.14 -41.83 30.62
CA MET A 1 -1.80 -41.88 30.00
C MET A 1 -1.84 -40.93 28.82
N SER A 2 -1.37 -39.70 29.01
CA SER A 2 -1.31 -38.69 27.95
C SER A 2 -0.16 -39.08 27.03
N SER A 3 -0.46 -39.48 25.80
CA SER A 3 0.54 -39.68 24.77
C SER A 3 1.18 -38.33 24.43
N CYS A 4 2.44 -38.14 24.82
CA CYS A 4 3.27 -37.09 24.26
C CYS A 4 3.40 -37.35 22.77
N PHE A 5 2.66 -36.59 21.95
CA PHE A 5 2.90 -36.51 20.51
C PHE A 5 4.30 -35.91 20.32
N VAL A 6 5.27 -36.77 20.01
CA VAL A 6 6.56 -36.33 19.49
C VAL A 6 6.38 -36.28 17.97
N PRO A 7 6.36 -35.08 17.35
CA PRO A 7 6.23 -34.97 15.90
C PRO A 7 7.44 -35.66 15.28
N ASN A 8 7.19 -36.76 14.58
CA ASN A 8 8.21 -37.54 13.88
C ASN A 8 8.59 -36.93 12.52
N GLY A 9 8.03 -35.77 12.18
CA GLY A 9 8.26 -35.07 10.91
C GLY A 9 7.69 -35.78 9.69
N ALA A 10 6.89 -36.84 9.89
CA ALA A 10 6.25 -37.62 8.83
C ALA A 10 4.74 -37.36 8.72
N SER A 11 4.16 -36.60 9.66
CA SER A 11 2.76 -36.17 9.58
C SER A 11 2.61 -34.96 8.66
N LEU A 12 1.58 -34.96 7.83
CA LEU A 12 1.18 -33.76 7.08
C LEU A 12 0.76 -32.62 8.01
N GLU A 13 0.37 -32.93 9.25
CA GLU A 13 0.02 -31.93 10.28
C GLU A 13 1.24 -31.13 10.77
N ASP A 14 2.46 -31.67 10.58
CA ASP A 14 3.72 -31.01 10.95
C ASP A 14 4.31 -30.19 9.78
N CYS A 15 3.64 -30.15 8.62
CA CYS A 15 4.13 -29.45 7.44
C CYS A 15 3.73 -27.97 7.46
N HIS A 16 4.73 -27.08 7.53
CA HIS A 16 4.51 -25.65 7.36
C HIS A 16 4.39 -25.31 5.87
N SER A 17 3.34 -24.56 5.52
CA SER A 17 3.17 -23.98 4.19
C SER A 17 3.39 -22.48 4.24
N ASN A 18 3.60 -21.87 3.07
CA ASN A 18 3.62 -20.41 2.92
C ASN A 18 2.21 -19.84 2.64
N ILE A 19 1.15 -20.61 2.88
CA ILE A 19 -0.24 -20.23 2.69
C ILE A 19 -0.86 -19.88 4.05
N PHE A 20 -1.51 -18.73 4.13
CA PHE A 20 -2.16 -18.21 5.32
C PHE A 20 -3.61 -17.89 5.01
N CYS A 21 -4.53 -18.37 5.86
CA CYS A 21 -5.94 -17.96 5.80
C CYS A 21 -6.08 -16.54 6.39
N LEU A 22 -6.75 -15.65 5.65
CA LEU A 22 -6.92 -14.25 6.03
C LEU A 22 -8.30 -13.95 6.59
N ALA A 23 -9.35 -14.41 5.91
CA ALA A 23 -10.73 -14.11 6.26
C ALA A 23 -11.70 -15.13 5.67
N ASP A 24 -12.81 -15.32 6.37
CA ASP A 24 -13.99 -16.03 5.87
C ASP A 24 -14.90 -15.02 5.14
N LEU A 25 -15.28 -15.35 3.90
CA LEU A 25 -16.16 -14.56 3.05
C LEU A 25 -17.63 -14.71 3.41
N THR A 26 -17.98 -15.64 4.30
CA THR A 26 -19.35 -15.82 4.75
C THR A 26 -19.91 -14.50 5.27
N GLY A 27 -21.03 -14.05 4.68
CA GLY A 27 -21.68 -12.79 5.04
C GLY A 27 -21.01 -11.51 4.50
N ILE A 28 -20.02 -11.62 3.60
CA ILE A 28 -19.46 -10.44 2.93
C ILE A 28 -20.54 -9.74 2.10
N LYS A 29 -20.52 -8.41 2.12
CA LYS A 29 -21.34 -7.53 1.31
C LYS A 29 -20.44 -6.62 0.48
N TRP A 30 -20.93 -6.19 -0.67
CA TRP A 30 -20.22 -5.24 -1.52
C TRP A 30 -21.15 -4.28 -2.24
N ARG A 31 -20.58 -3.14 -2.65
CA ARG A 31 -21.26 -2.15 -3.48
C ARG A 31 -20.28 -1.50 -4.44
N ARG A 32 -20.72 -1.32 -5.67
CA ARG A 32 -20.02 -0.60 -6.74
C ARG A 32 -20.67 0.75 -6.97
N PHE A 33 -19.84 1.77 -6.84
CA PHE A 33 -20.11 3.14 -7.24
C PHE A 33 -19.38 3.46 -8.54
N VAL A 34 -20.03 4.20 -9.42
CA VAL A 34 -19.51 4.54 -10.74
C VAL A 34 -19.53 6.05 -10.92
N TRP A 35 -18.53 6.56 -11.62
CA TRP A 35 -18.46 7.94 -12.08
C TRP A 35 -18.12 7.97 -13.56
N GLN A 36 -18.84 8.80 -14.30
CA GLN A 36 -18.57 9.06 -15.72
C GLN A 36 -17.97 10.44 -15.89
N GLY A 37 -16.67 10.48 -16.17
CA GLY A 37 -15.94 11.71 -16.41
C GLY A 37 -15.95 12.20 -17.85
N PRO A 38 -15.38 13.39 -18.07
CA PRO A 38 -15.10 13.92 -19.40
C PRO A 38 -14.17 12.97 -20.17
N THR A 39 -14.46 12.73 -21.45
CA THR A 39 -13.64 11.89 -22.33
C THR A 39 -12.61 12.68 -23.14
N SER A 40 -12.68 14.02 -23.10
CA SER A 40 -12.03 14.92 -24.07
C SER A 40 -10.97 15.86 -23.50
N SER A 41 -10.62 15.76 -22.21
CA SER A 41 -9.62 16.64 -21.58
C SER A 41 -8.32 15.89 -21.24
N PRO A 42 -7.14 16.55 -21.28
CA PRO A 42 -5.87 15.92 -20.97
C PRO A 42 -5.88 15.36 -19.55
N ILE A 43 -4.97 14.41 -19.30
CA ILE A 43 -4.76 13.69 -18.03
C ILE A 43 -4.17 14.64 -16.97
N LEU A 44 -4.81 15.78 -16.71
CA LEU A 44 -4.59 16.57 -15.51
C LEU A 44 -5.68 16.12 -14.56
N PHE A 45 -5.31 15.23 -13.63
CA PHE A 45 -6.21 14.88 -12.55
C PHE A 45 -6.52 16.17 -11.80
N PRO A 46 -7.79 16.51 -11.62
CA PRO A 46 -8.14 17.57 -10.70
C PRO A 46 -7.66 17.15 -9.30
N VAL A 47 -7.46 18.14 -8.42
CA VAL A 47 -7.04 17.92 -7.03
C VAL A 47 -7.90 16.81 -6.41
N THR A 48 -7.35 15.99 -5.51
CA THR A 48 -8.08 14.86 -4.90
C THR A 48 -9.51 15.20 -4.46
N GLU A 49 -9.74 16.40 -3.95
CA GLU A 49 -11.05 16.90 -3.50
C GLU A 49 -12.05 17.15 -4.63
N GLU A 50 -11.57 17.49 -5.82
CA GLU A 50 -12.40 17.76 -7.02
C GLU A 50 -12.73 16.46 -7.79
N ASP A 51 -12.11 15.34 -7.42
CA ASP A 51 -12.33 14.04 -8.03
C ASP A 51 -13.27 13.18 -7.18
N PRO A 52 -14.52 12.92 -7.64
CA PRO A 52 -15.49 12.19 -6.82
C PRO A 52 -15.06 10.79 -6.42
N ILE A 53 -14.25 10.10 -7.25
CA ILE A 53 -13.74 8.76 -6.94
C ILE A 53 -12.63 8.86 -5.90
N LEU A 54 -11.64 9.74 -6.11
CA LEU A 54 -10.49 9.83 -5.21
C LEU A 54 -10.87 10.39 -3.84
N CYS A 55 -11.74 11.41 -3.80
CA CYS A 55 -12.26 11.96 -2.54
C CYS A 55 -13.07 10.92 -1.76
N SER A 56 -13.93 10.15 -2.43
CA SER A 56 -14.69 9.08 -1.75
C SER A 56 -13.77 7.95 -1.29
N PHE A 57 -12.77 7.59 -2.09
CA PHE A 57 -11.79 6.57 -1.73
C PHE A 57 -10.96 6.99 -0.52
N SER A 58 -10.47 8.24 -0.45
CA SER A 58 -9.71 8.72 0.72
C SER A 58 -10.56 8.72 2.00
N ARG A 59 -11.83 9.12 1.92
CA ARG A 59 -12.78 9.02 3.04
C ARG A 59 -12.99 7.57 3.49
N CYS A 60 -13.12 6.63 2.55
CA CYS A 60 -13.22 5.20 2.86
C CYS A 60 -11.96 4.69 3.57
N LEU A 61 -10.76 5.09 3.12
CA LEU A 61 -9.50 4.74 3.78
C LEU A 61 -9.39 5.34 5.19
N ALA A 62 -9.90 6.56 5.41
CA ALA A 62 -9.90 7.19 6.73
C ALA A 62 -10.89 6.52 7.70
N ALA A 63 -11.97 5.94 7.18
CA ALA A 63 -12.98 5.20 7.95
C ALA A 63 -12.71 3.68 8.03
N ASP A 64 -11.51 3.23 7.64
CA ASP A 64 -11.11 1.81 7.59
C ASP A 64 -12.10 0.89 6.82
N VAL A 65 -12.75 1.45 5.79
CA VAL A 65 -13.63 0.69 4.89
C VAL A 65 -12.78 0.04 3.80
N LEU A 66 -12.88 -1.30 3.71
CA LEU A 66 -12.16 -2.08 2.70
C LEU A 66 -12.62 -1.68 1.30
N SER A 67 -11.72 -1.02 0.56
CA SER A 67 -12.09 -0.33 -0.67
C SER A 67 -11.00 -0.41 -1.76
N VAL A 68 -11.44 -0.32 -3.00
CA VAL A 68 -10.58 -0.24 -4.18
C VAL A 68 -11.27 0.54 -5.29
N TRP A 69 -10.52 1.31 -6.06
CA TRP A 69 -11.03 1.92 -7.27
C TRP A 69 -10.24 1.48 -8.50
N ARG A 70 -10.86 1.55 -9.67
CA ARG A 70 -10.16 1.35 -10.95
C ARG A 70 -10.77 2.20 -12.05
N ARG A 71 -10.03 2.31 -13.16
CA ARG A 71 -10.56 2.78 -14.43
C ARG A 71 -11.23 1.61 -15.15
N HIS A 72 -12.44 1.84 -15.65
CA HIS A 72 -13.11 0.86 -16.50
C HIS A 72 -12.50 0.90 -17.90
N HIS A 73 -12.76 -0.13 -18.72
CA HIS A 73 -12.34 -0.12 -20.13
C HIS A 73 -13.05 0.98 -20.95
N THR A 74 -14.19 1.47 -20.45
CA THR A 74 -14.94 2.56 -21.08
C THR A 74 -14.24 3.89 -20.78
N PRO A 75 -13.87 4.68 -21.80
CA PRO A 75 -13.21 5.96 -21.59
C PRO A 75 -13.99 6.89 -20.64
N GLY A 76 -13.26 7.54 -19.73
CA GLY A 76 -13.84 8.43 -18.72
C GLY A 76 -14.58 7.73 -17.58
N ARG A 77 -14.89 6.42 -17.70
CA ARG A 77 -15.61 5.67 -16.66
C ARG A 77 -14.64 5.15 -15.61
N ARG A 78 -14.97 5.41 -14.35
CA ARG A 78 -14.23 4.96 -13.18
C ARG A 78 -15.21 4.39 -12.17
N GLU A 79 -14.70 3.53 -11.31
CA GLU A 79 -15.52 2.82 -10.36
C GLU A 79 -14.78 2.63 -9.04
N LEU A 80 -15.55 2.68 -7.96
CA LEU A 80 -15.14 2.48 -6.58
C LEU A 80 -15.95 1.31 -6.03
N TRP A 81 -15.26 0.34 -5.46
CA TRP A 81 -15.83 -0.85 -4.85
C TRP A 81 -15.54 -0.84 -3.35
N LEU A 82 -16.58 -1.14 -2.58
CA LEU A 82 -16.53 -1.23 -1.12
C LEU A 82 -16.93 -2.64 -0.72
N PHE A 83 -16.27 -3.17 0.31
CA PHE A 83 -16.49 -4.48 0.87
C PHE A 83 -16.63 -4.36 2.39
N TRP A 84 -17.59 -5.05 2.98
CA TRP A 84 -17.80 -5.04 4.44
C TRP A 84 -18.50 -6.31 4.92
N TRP A 85 -18.52 -6.48 6.24
CA TRP A 85 -19.27 -7.52 6.93
C TRP A 85 -20.18 -6.88 7.98
N GLY A 86 -21.28 -7.55 8.32
CA GLY A 86 -22.22 -7.07 9.33
C GLY A 86 -23.12 -5.95 8.82
N ASP A 87 -23.30 -4.91 9.64
CA ASP A 87 -24.19 -3.79 9.34
C ASP A 87 -23.62 -2.88 8.23
N ASP A 88 -24.52 -2.20 7.53
CA ASP A 88 -24.13 -1.34 6.42
C ASP A 88 -23.38 -0.10 6.93
N PRO A 89 -22.18 0.21 6.38
CA PRO A 89 -21.47 1.43 6.75
C PRO A 89 -22.28 2.65 6.29
N SER A 90 -22.18 3.75 7.03
CA SER A 90 -22.84 5.00 6.65
C SER A 90 -22.20 5.60 5.41
N PHE A 91 -22.72 5.25 4.22
CA PHE A 91 -22.19 5.73 2.94
C PHE A 91 -22.40 7.24 2.72
N ALA A 92 -23.32 7.88 3.45
CA ALA A 92 -23.72 9.26 3.21
C ALA A 92 -22.57 10.26 3.37
N GLU A 93 -21.64 9.98 4.28
CA GLU A 93 -20.47 10.84 4.53
C GLU A 93 -19.25 10.42 3.68
N LEU A 94 -19.19 9.13 3.32
CA LEU A 94 -18.06 8.54 2.60
C LEU A 94 -18.14 8.77 1.09
N ILE A 95 -19.33 8.76 0.50
CA ILE A 95 -19.52 8.69 -0.94
C ILE A 95 -19.98 10.03 -1.48
N HIS A 96 -19.22 10.55 -2.44
CA HIS A 96 -19.54 11.79 -3.14
C HIS A 96 -20.88 11.66 -3.89
N ASN A 97 -21.70 12.71 -3.85
CA ASN A 97 -23.06 12.72 -4.41
C ASN A 97 -23.13 12.49 -5.94
N GLU A 98 -22.04 12.77 -6.65
CA GLU A 98 -21.91 12.50 -8.10
C GLU A 98 -21.68 11.02 -8.43
N LEU A 99 -21.43 10.15 -7.45
CA LEU A 99 -21.27 8.73 -7.68
C LEU A 99 -22.61 8.01 -7.75
N SER A 100 -22.83 7.24 -8.81
CA SER A 100 -24.02 6.39 -8.94
C SER A 100 -23.76 5.00 -8.38
N SER A 101 -24.64 4.52 -7.50
CA SER A 101 -24.65 3.10 -7.09
C SER A 101 -25.26 2.28 -8.22
N GLU A 102 -24.48 1.39 -8.82
CA GLU A 102 -24.94 0.59 -9.96
C GLU A 102 -25.03 -0.91 -9.67
N GLU A 103 -24.32 -1.39 -8.65
CA GLU A 103 -24.32 -2.80 -8.27
C GLU A 103 -24.13 -2.90 -6.76
N ASP A 104 -24.94 -3.74 -6.13
CA ASP A 104 -24.76 -4.20 -4.77
C ASP A 104 -24.99 -5.71 -4.72
N GLY A 105 -24.34 -6.36 -3.77
CA GLY A 105 -24.45 -7.79 -3.61
C GLY A 105 -23.97 -8.24 -2.24
N GLU A 106 -24.33 -9.47 -1.93
CA GLU A 106 -23.98 -10.14 -0.69
C GLU A 106 -23.51 -11.57 -0.97
N TRP A 107 -22.90 -12.20 0.03
CA TRP A 107 -22.36 -13.55 -0.06
C TRP A 107 -23.29 -14.55 -0.78
N GLU A 108 -24.57 -14.55 -0.42
CA GLU A 108 -25.59 -15.45 -1.00
C GLU A 108 -25.83 -15.23 -2.51
N SER A 109 -25.52 -14.05 -3.02
CA SER A 109 -25.60 -13.74 -4.46
C SER A 109 -24.44 -14.37 -5.26
N GLY A 110 -23.42 -14.89 -4.57
CA GLY A 110 -22.21 -15.42 -5.16
C GLY A 110 -21.25 -14.34 -5.64
N LEU A 111 -19.95 -14.51 -5.37
CA LEU A 111 -18.93 -13.57 -5.83
C LEU A 111 -18.48 -13.90 -7.24
N SER A 112 -18.79 -13.02 -8.18
CA SER A 112 -18.27 -13.10 -9.55
C SER A 112 -16.73 -13.12 -9.56
N TYR A 113 -16.13 -13.63 -10.64
CA TYR A 113 -14.66 -13.58 -10.78
C TYR A 113 -14.13 -12.14 -10.67
N GLU A 114 -14.82 -11.20 -11.30
CA GLU A 114 -14.46 -9.79 -11.25
C GLU A 114 -14.52 -9.23 -9.81
N CYS A 115 -15.63 -9.45 -9.11
CA CYS A 115 -15.80 -9.04 -7.71
C CYS A 115 -14.67 -9.62 -6.82
N ARG A 116 -14.34 -10.92 -6.98
CA ARG A 116 -13.20 -11.54 -6.27
C ARG A 116 -11.87 -10.86 -6.56
N THR A 117 -11.57 -10.54 -7.82
CA THR A 117 -10.31 -9.87 -8.17
C THR A 117 -10.19 -8.47 -7.56
N LEU A 118 -11.31 -7.77 -7.42
CA LEU A 118 -11.38 -6.45 -6.81
C LEU A 118 -11.28 -6.53 -5.29
N LEU A 119 -11.93 -7.50 -4.67
CA LEU A 119 -11.75 -7.80 -3.26
C LEU A 119 -10.27 -8.08 -2.94
N PHE A 120 -9.59 -8.90 -3.74
CA PHE A 120 -8.16 -9.17 -3.56
C PHE A 120 -7.31 -7.91 -3.69
N LYS A 121 -7.65 -6.99 -4.60
CA LYS A 121 -6.98 -5.70 -4.70
C LYS A 121 -7.25 -4.81 -3.48
N ALA A 122 -8.47 -4.79 -2.96
CA ALA A 122 -8.80 -4.05 -1.74
C ALA A 122 -8.03 -4.59 -0.52
N ILE A 123 -7.95 -5.92 -0.38
CA ILE A 123 -7.14 -6.59 0.65
C ILE A 123 -5.65 -6.26 0.46
N HIS A 124 -5.16 -6.27 -0.78
CA HIS A 124 -3.78 -5.87 -1.08
C HIS A 124 -3.53 -4.41 -0.68
N ASN A 125 -4.45 -3.48 -0.96
CA ASN A 125 -4.31 -2.07 -0.56
C ASN A 125 -4.26 -1.91 0.96
N LEU A 126 -5.11 -2.63 1.69
CA LEU A 126 -5.10 -2.65 3.15
C LEU A 126 -3.76 -3.20 3.68
N LEU A 127 -3.31 -4.33 3.13
CA LEU A 127 -2.04 -4.95 3.51
C LEU A 127 -0.85 -4.03 3.21
N GLU A 128 -0.84 -3.38 2.05
CA GLU A 128 0.16 -2.40 1.66
C GLU A 128 0.23 -1.24 2.66
N ARG A 129 -0.91 -0.64 3.01
CA ARG A 129 -0.96 0.43 4.03
C ARG A 129 -0.44 -0.04 5.38
N CYS A 130 -0.83 -1.24 5.83
CA CYS A 130 -0.34 -1.84 7.07
C CYS A 130 1.19 -2.07 7.05
N LEU A 131 1.74 -2.49 5.91
CA LEU A 131 3.18 -2.71 5.75
C LEU A 131 3.94 -1.38 5.69
N MET A 132 3.41 -0.37 4.99
CA MET A 132 3.99 0.97 4.94
C MET A 132 4.05 1.62 6.32
N ASN A 133 2.99 1.49 7.13
CA ASN A 133 2.98 1.92 8.53
C ASN A 133 4.04 1.22 9.40
N ARG A 134 4.56 0.08 8.96
CA ARG A 134 5.64 -0.68 9.62
C ARG A 134 7.01 -0.47 8.97
N GLY A 135 7.14 0.52 8.08
CA GLY A 135 8.38 0.91 7.42
C GLY A 135 8.77 0.09 6.19
N PHE A 136 7.88 -0.77 5.67
CA PHE A 136 8.09 -1.46 4.39
C PHE A 136 7.76 -0.54 3.23
N VAL A 137 8.45 -0.75 2.11
CA VAL A 137 8.27 0.00 0.86
C VAL A 137 7.88 -0.97 -0.25
N ARG A 138 6.90 -0.59 -1.07
CA ARG A 138 6.49 -1.39 -2.22
C ARG A 138 7.40 -1.13 -3.43
N VAL A 139 7.85 -2.20 -4.07
CA VAL A 139 8.66 -2.19 -5.29
C VAL A 139 8.09 -3.24 -6.25
N GLY A 140 7.18 -2.81 -7.13
CA GLY A 140 6.42 -3.67 -8.01
C GLY A 140 5.49 -4.60 -7.22
N LYS A 141 5.80 -5.90 -7.22
CA LYS A 141 5.09 -6.92 -6.43
C LYS A 141 5.68 -7.14 -5.03
N TRP A 142 6.88 -6.64 -4.78
CA TRP A 142 7.64 -6.91 -3.56
C TRP A 142 7.43 -5.82 -2.53
N PHE A 143 7.35 -6.22 -1.27
CA PHE A 143 7.45 -5.35 -0.12
C PHE A 143 8.82 -5.58 0.52
N VAL A 144 9.60 -4.51 0.64
CA VAL A 144 10.99 -4.55 1.09
C VAL A 144 11.13 -3.62 2.29
N LYS A 145 11.82 -4.05 3.34
CA LYS A 145 12.23 -3.16 4.43
C LYS A 145 13.58 -2.53 4.07
N PRO A 146 13.67 -1.21 3.82
CA PRO A 146 14.94 -0.55 3.52
C PRO A 146 15.90 -0.66 4.71
N TYR A 147 17.20 -0.68 4.41
CA TYR A 147 18.27 -0.67 5.39
C TYR A 147 18.35 0.67 6.11
N GLN A 148 18.55 0.63 7.42
CA GLN A 148 18.83 1.83 8.21
C GLN A 148 20.35 2.08 8.23
N LYS A 149 20.77 3.36 8.25
CA LYS A 149 22.20 3.73 8.14
C LYS A 149 23.08 3.17 9.27
N GLU A 150 22.47 2.87 10.41
CA GLU A 150 23.13 2.38 11.63
C GLU A 150 23.23 0.85 11.71
N GLU A 151 22.55 0.11 10.82
CA GLU A 151 22.62 -1.34 10.81
C GLU A 151 23.98 -1.80 10.27
N LYS A 152 24.76 -2.44 11.15
CA LYS A 152 25.99 -3.15 10.74
C LYS A 152 25.60 -4.18 9.68
N ILE A 153 26.29 -4.18 8.54
CA ILE A 153 26.07 -5.04 7.35
C ILE A 153 26.21 -6.56 7.66
N ILE A 154 26.40 -6.93 8.92
CA ILE A 154 26.71 -8.28 9.38
C ILE A 154 25.47 -9.21 9.26
N ASN A 155 24.25 -8.67 9.28
CA ASN A 155 23.02 -9.47 9.23
C ASN A 155 22.30 -9.44 7.86
N LYS A 156 22.95 -9.92 6.81
CA LYS A 156 22.32 -10.02 5.46
C LYS A 156 21.01 -10.81 5.44
N SER A 157 20.77 -11.69 6.42
CA SER A 157 19.58 -12.54 6.54
C SER A 157 18.32 -11.82 7.03
N GLU A 158 18.42 -10.59 7.54
CA GLU A 158 17.27 -9.87 8.11
C GLU A 158 16.48 -9.06 7.08
N HIS A 159 17.03 -8.86 5.88
CA HIS A 159 16.40 -8.06 4.83
C HIS A 159 15.74 -8.94 3.78
N LEU A 160 14.64 -9.54 4.20
CA LEU A 160 13.77 -10.31 3.33
C LEU A 160 12.76 -9.41 2.66
N SER A 161 12.43 -9.74 1.43
CA SER A 161 11.33 -9.16 0.67
C SER A 161 10.20 -10.16 0.63
N CYS A 162 8.97 -9.69 0.76
CA CYS A 162 7.78 -10.53 0.67
C CYS A 162 6.88 -10.08 -0.49
N SER A 163 6.20 -11.03 -1.12
CA SER A 163 5.18 -10.79 -2.13
C SER A 163 3.95 -11.63 -1.80
N PHE A 164 2.76 -11.08 -2.02
CA PHE A 164 1.49 -11.67 -1.60
C PHE A 164 0.64 -12.01 -2.81
N THR A 165 0.13 -13.25 -2.87
CA THR A 165 -0.82 -13.70 -3.90
C THR A 165 -2.09 -14.19 -3.23
N PHE A 166 -3.24 -13.67 -3.64
CA PHE A 166 -4.53 -13.97 -3.01
C PHE A 166 -5.34 -14.97 -3.85
N PHE A 167 -6.05 -15.86 -3.18
CA PHE A 167 -6.95 -16.83 -3.79
C PHE A 167 -8.04 -17.24 -2.81
N VAL A 168 -9.14 -17.80 -3.33
CA VAL A 168 -10.15 -18.46 -2.50
C VAL A 168 -9.76 -19.93 -2.34
N HIS A 169 -9.83 -20.43 -1.11
CA HIS A 169 -9.61 -21.83 -0.77
C HIS A 169 -10.87 -22.42 -0.11
N GLY A 170 -11.22 -23.65 -0.50
CA GLY A 170 -12.49 -24.25 -0.12
C GLY A 170 -13.66 -23.43 -0.66
N ASP A 171 -14.70 -23.30 0.16
CA ASP A 171 -15.93 -22.63 -0.26
C ASP A 171 -15.94 -21.13 0.04
N SER A 172 -15.29 -20.68 1.12
CA SER A 172 -15.45 -19.30 1.61
C SER A 172 -14.17 -18.61 2.10
N ASN A 173 -13.01 -19.27 2.14
CA ASN A 173 -11.83 -18.66 2.77
C ASN A 173 -10.98 -17.90 1.76
N VAL A 174 -10.66 -16.63 2.04
CA VAL A 174 -9.59 -15.92 1.34
C VAL A 174 -8.27 -16.31 1.99
N CYS A 175 -7.36 -16.82 1.18
CA CYS A 175 -6.01 -17.15 1.57
C CYS A 175 -5.00 -16.27 0.83
N THR A 176 -3.82 -16.10 1.43
CA THR A 176 -2.65 -15.52 0.78
C THR A 176 -1.50 -16.50 0.78
N SER A 177 -0.81 -16.62 -0.35
CA SER A 177 0.49 -17.27 -0.47
C SER A 177 1.57 -16.19 -0.38
N VAL A 178 2.55 -16.40 0.50
CA VAL A 178 3.65 -15.47 0.74
C VAL A 178 4.91 -16.02 0.09
N GLU A 179 5.42 -15.29 -0.90
CA GLU A 179 6.72 -15.55 -1.51
C GLU A 179 7.78 -14.73 -0.77
N ILE A 180 8.87 -15.37 -0.34
CA ILE A 180 9.99 -14.71 0.34
C ILE A 180 11.22 -14.75 -0.58
N ALA A 181 11.85 -13.60 -0.78
CA ALA A 181 13.07 -13.47 -1.56
C ALA A 181 14.07 -12.54 -0.88
N GLN A 182 15.35 -12.67 -1.23
CA GLN A 182 16.41 -11.79 -0.78
C GLN A 182 16.85 -10.90 -1.95
N HIS A 183 16.55 -9.60 -1.87
CA HIS A 183 16.96 -8.62 -2.88
C HIS A 183 18.21 -7.86 -2.43
N GLN A 184 18.79 -7.09 -3.36
CA GLN A 184 19.90 -6.19 -3.01
C GLN A 184 19.46 -5.17 -1.95
N PRO A 185 20.37 -4.77 -1.04
CA PRO A 185 20.09 -3.73 -0.07
C PRO A 185 19.61 -2.42 -0.70
N LEU A 186 18.44 -1.96 -0.27
CA LEU A 186 17.87 -0.67 -0.64
C LEU A 186 17.92 0.26 0.57
N GLN A 187 18.26 1.53 0.35
CA GLN A 187 18.24 2.57 1.38
C GLN A 187 17.23 3.65 1.00
N ARG A 188 16.61 4.27 2.02
CA ARG A 188 15.80 5.47 1.81
C ARG A 188 16.70 6.62 1.36
N LEU A 189 16.17 7.48 0.49
CA LEU A 189 16.84 8.71 0.10
C LEU A 189 16.96 9.64 1.31
N GLY A 190 18.18 9.85 1.79
CA GLY A 190 18.51 10.85 2.83
C GLY A 190 19.01 12.19 2.27
N GLU A 191 19.14 13.19 3.14
CA GLU A 191 19.54 14.57 2.81
C GLU A 191 20.89 14.72 2.10
N GLU A 192 21.81 13.76 2.25
CA GLU A 192 23.11 13.78 1.58
C GLU A 192 23.03 13.49 0.08
N HIS A 193 21.99 12.76 -0.35
CA HIS A 193 21.90 12.26 -1.72
C HIS A 193 21.64 13.36 -2.75
N PRO A 194 20.78 14.38 -2.49
CA PRO A 194 20.65 15.52 -3.38
C PRO A 194 21.98 16.26 -3.62
N SER A 195 22.76 16.50 -2.56
CA SER A 195 24.08 17.14 -2.68
C SER A 195 25.07 16.26 -3.46
N LEU A 196 25.06 14.94 -3.22
CA LEU A 196 25.86 13.98 -3.98
C LEU A 196 25.49 13.98 -5.47
N ALA A 197 24.21 14.04 -5.82
CA ALA A 197 23.75 14.09 -7.21
C ALA A 197 24.18 15.38 -7.92
N GLN A 198 24.27 16.51 -7.21
CA GLN A 198 24.75 17.78 -7.78
C GLN A 198 26.27 17.78 -8.01
N GLN A 199 27.03 17.12 -7.14
CA GLN A 199 28.50 17.09 -7.19
C GLN A 199 29.06 15.95 -8.06
N SER A 200 28.29 14.89 -8.25
CA SER A 200 28.68 13.72 -9.01
C SER A 200 28.70 13.99 -10.51
N SER A 201 29.75 13.56 -11.20
CA SER A 201 29.81 13.54 -12.67
C SER A 201 28.98 12.41 -13.29
N SER A 202 28.57 11.42 -12.48
CA SER A 202 27.74 10.29 -12.89
C SER A 202 26.31 10.37 -12.33
N PRO A 203 25.27 10.01 -13.12
CA PRO A 203 23.88 10.07 -12.68
C PRO A 203 23.60 9.05 -11.57
N LEU A 204 23.15 9.53 -10.40
CA LEU A 204 22.77 8.67 -9.29
C LEU A 204 21.45 7.94 -9.61
N GLN A 205 21.52 6.62 -9.74
CA GLN A 205 20.34 5.79 -10.05
C GLN A 205 19.50 5.58 -8.80
N VAL A 206 18.18 5.68 -8.97
CA VAL A 206 17.19 5.49 -7.91
C VAL A 206 16.04 4.62 -8.39
N ILE A 207 15.32 4.02 -7.46
CA ILE A 207 14.12 3.22 -7.70
C ILE A 207 12.93 3.96 -7.09
N LEU A 208 11.88 4.15 -7.88
CA LEU A 208 10.66 4.84 -7.48
C LEU A 208 9.60 3.82 -7.00
N SER A 209 9.21 3.92 -5.73
CA SER A 209 8.02 3.26 -5.18
C SER A 209 6.73 3.87 -5.78
N PRO A 210 5.60 3.14 -5.86
CA PRO A 210 5.43 1.72 -5.58
C PRO A 210 5.80 0.81 -6.75
N TYR A 211 6.00 1.38 -7.95
CA TYR A 211 6.06 0.60 -9.19
C TYR A 211 7.45 0.00 -9.50
N GLY A 212 8.48 0.39 -8.76
CA GLY A 212 9.85 -0.07 -9.00
C GLY A 212 10.45 0.49 -10.30
N LEU A 213 10.09 1.74 -10.66
CA LEU A 213 10.61 2.38 -11.86
C LEU A 213 12.02 2.89 -11.60
N ASN A 214 12.93 2.66 -12.55
CA ASN A 214 14.27 3.24 -12.48
C ASN A 214 14.20 4.73 -12.83
N GLY A 215 14.86 5.54 -12.01
CA GLY A 215 15.00 6.98 -12.19
C GLY A 215 16.43 7.43 -11.98
N THR A 216 16.68 8.72 -12.27
CA THR A 216 17.95 9.38 -11.98
C THR A 216 17.69 10.58 -11.09
N LEU A 217 18.40 10.66 -9.96
CA LEU A 217 18.27 11.78 -9.04
C LEU A 217 18.84 13.05 -9.66
N THR A 218 18.05 14.11 -9.73
CA THR A 218 18.44 15.39 -10.34
C THR A 218 19.16 16.33 -9.36
N GLY A 219 19.07 16.06 -8.06
CA GLY A 219 19.58 16.94 -7.01
C GLY A 219 18.74 18.19 -6.75
N GLN A 220 17.57 18.32 -7.39
CA GLN A 220 16.62 19.39 -7.07
C GLN A 220 15.81 19.04 -5.82
N THR A 221 15.72 19.96 -4.87
CA THR A 221 14.90 19.84 -3.67
C THR A 221 13.94 21.01 -3.57
N PHE A 222 12.78 20.76 -2.97
CA PHE A 222 11.75 21.77 -2.72
C PHE A 222 11.56 21.92 -1.22
N LYS A 223 11.29 23.13 -0.74
CA LYS A 223 11.18 23.37 0.71
C LYS A 223 9.75 23.10 1.16
N MET A 224 9.60 22.57 2.37
CA MET A 224 8.30 22.45 3.02
C MET A 224 7.68 23.81 3.38
N SER A 225 8.43 24.91 3.27
CA SER A 225 7.87 26.28 3.34
C SER A 225 7.06 26.67 2.11
N ASP A 226 7.24 25.96 0.99
CA ASP A 226 6.62 26.30 -0.27
C ASP A 226 5.18 25.77 -0.29
N HIS A 227 4.19 26.66 -0.40
CA HIS A 227 2.77 26.30 -0.42
C HIS A 227 2.42 25.20 -1.45
N PRO A 228 2.97 25.18 -2.68
CA PRO A 228 2.72 24.08 -3.62
C PRO A 228 3.20 22.71 -3.11
N THR A 229 4.34 22.68 -2.42
CA THR A 229 4.91 21.46 -1.83
C THR A 229 4.04 20.97 -0.68
N GLN A 230 3.62 21.87 0.22
CA GLN A 230 2.71 21.53 1.31
C GLN A 230 1.41 20.92 0.79
N LYS A 231 0.76 21.60 -0.17
CA LYS A 231 -0.49 21.12 -0.78
C LYS A 231 -0.32 19.73 -1.41
N LEU A 232 0.78 19.50 -2.13
CA LEU A 232 1.08 18.19 -2.71
C LEU A 232 1.19 17.11 -1.62
N ILE A 233 1.93 17.36 -0.55
CA ILE A 233 2.07 16.39 0.54
C ILE A 233 0.72 16.14 1.24
N GLU A 234 -0.09 17.17 1.43
CA GLU A 234 -1.43 17.07 2.02
C GLU A 234 -2.44 16.31 1.16
N GLU A 235 -2.28 16.30 -0.16
CA GLU A 235 -3.07 15.46 -1.06
C GLU A 235 -2.62 13.99 -0.98
N TRP A 236 -1.31 13.73 -0.99
CA TRP A 236 -0.79 12.36 -0.98
C TRP A 236 -0.97 11.64 0.36
N ARG A 237 -0.93 12.37 1.49
CA ARG A 237 -1.16 11.79 2.84
C ARG A 237 -2.55 11.15 2.98
N GLN A 238 -3.49 11.51 2.11
CA GLN A 238 -4.84 10.92 2.11
C GLN A 238 -4.83 9.45 1.69
N PHE A 239 -3.79 9.01 0.98
CA PHE A 239 -3.67 7.65 0.43
C PHE A 239 -2.51 6.87 1.01
N TYR A 240 -1.44 7.55 1.39
CA TYR A 240 -0.21 6.94 1.88
C TYR A 240 0.17 7.50 3.26
N PRO A 241 0.76 6.67 4.13
CA PRO A 241 1.19 7.11 5.45
C PRO A 241 2.47 7.95 5.38
N ILE A 242 2.33 9.21 4.97
CA ILE A 242 3.42 10.19 4.91
C ILE A 242 3.50 10.89 6.28
N CYS A 243 4.60 10.68 7.01
CA CYS A 243 4.78 11.21 8.36
C CYS A 243 5.38 12.62 8.34
N LEU A 244 4.55 13.66 8.48
CA LEU A 244 4.97 15.07 8.45
C LEU A 244 5.93 15.48 9.56
N ASN A 245 5.91 14.77 10.69
CA ASN A 245 6.78 14.96 11.84
C ASN A 245 6.90 13.62 12.59
N PRO A 246 8.11 13.11 12.86
CA PRO A 246 8.29 11.90 13.67
C PRO A 246 7.75 12.00 15.11
N LYS A 247 7.45 13.22 15.58
CA LYS A 247 7.05 13.49 16.97
C LYS A 247 5.60 13.16 17.33
N GLU A 248 4.69 12.97 16.36
CA GLU A 248 3.29 12.64 16.65
C GLU A 248 2.99 11.13 16.68
N SER A 249 3.99 10.27 16.44
CA SER A 249 3.85 8.80 16.52
C SER A 249 4.34 8.20 17.86
N GLN A 250 4.84 9.03 18.78
CA GLN A 250 5.38 8.59 20.08
C GLN A 250 4.35 8.71 21.21
N GLU A 251 3.23 8.00 21.12
CA GLU A 251 2.51 7.55 22.31
C GLU A 251 2.56 6.02 22.38
N ASP A 252 3.77 5.47 22.51
CA ASP A 252 4.05 4.25 23.29
C ASP A 252 5.53 3.85 23.18
N LYS A 253 6.34 4.31 24.16
CA LYS A 253 7.62 3.75 24.70
C LYS A 253 8.68 3.25 23.69
N LEU A 254 9.95 3.67 23.70
CA LEU A 254 10.92 3.92 24.77
C LEU A 254 12.08 4.73 24.15
N GLU A 255 12.80 5.51 24.96
CA GLU A 255 14.00 6.30 24.60
C GLU A 255 15.01 5.55 23.71
N ASP A 256 15.39 6.10 22.55
CA ASP A 256 16.79 6.52 22.26
C ASP A 256 16.94 7.22 20.89
N THR A 257 17.75 8.29 20.90
CA THR A 257 18.38 9.03 19.78
C THR A 257 17.51 9.92 18.86
N ASP A 258 17.51 11.22 19.18
CA ASP A 258 17.18 12.36 18.32
C ASP A 258 18.09 12.41 17.07
N TRP A 259 17.54 12.06 15.91
CA TRP A 259 17.92 12.64 14.63
C TRP A 259 16.63 12.86 13.82
N GLU A 260 16.21 14.11 13.68
CA GLU A 260 15.05 14.50 12.88
C GLU A 260 15.35 14.21 11.40
N ASP A 261 14.74 13.15 10.85
CA ASP A 261 14.69 12.93 9.42
C ASP A 261 13.56 13.82 8.85
N ASP A 262 13.89 15.09 8.60
CA ASP A 262 12.99 16.08 7.97
C ASP A 262 12.73 15.79 6.47
N SER A 263 13.22 14.66 5.95
CA SER A 263 13.09 14.30 4.53
C SER A 263 11.74 13.60 4.24
N LEU A 264 10.73 14.44 4.00
CA LEU A 264 9.42 14.00 3.54
C LEU A 264 9.41 13.70 2.05
N ALA A 265 9.07 12.46 1.69
CA ALA A 265 8.93 12.05 0.31
C ALA A 265 7.46 11.77 -0.03
N ALA A 266 6.90 12.50 -1.00
CA ALA A 266 5.58 12.18 -1.59
C ALA A 266 5.59 10.83 -2.30
N VAL A 267 6.77 10.40 -2.76
CA VAL A 267 7.05 9.10 -3.37
C VAL A 267 8.30 8.56 -2.71
N GLU A 268 8.23 7.39 -2.07
CA GLU A 268 9.43 6.79 -1.48
C GLU A 268 10.45 6.46 -2.58
N VAL A 269 11.60 7.15 -2.52
CA VAL A 269 12.72 6.95 -3.44
C VAL A 269 13.74 6.08 -2.73
N LEU A 270 14.10 4.96 -3.36
CA LEU A 270 15.09 4.04 -2.86
C LEU A 270 16.37 4.18 -3.66
N VAL A 271 17.50 4.24 -2.97
CA VAL A 271 18.83 4.18 -3.59
C VAL A 271 19.35 2.75 -3.43
N GLY A 272 19.66 2.10 -4.55
CA GLY A 272 20.43 0.86 -4.50
C GLY A 272 21.88 1.21 -4.18
N LYS A 273 22.50 0.54 -3.20
CA LYS A 273 23.95 0.66 -3.05
C LYS A 273 24.61 0.12 -4.32
N ALA A 274 25.26 0.99 -5.08
CA ALA A 274 26.23 0.57 -6.07
C ALA A 274 27.33 -0.20 -5.32
N SER A 275 27.53 -1.46 -5.70
CA SER A 275 28.65 -2.28 -5.27
C SER A 275 29.98 -1.70 -5.77
#